data_AF-A0A2G6HWR0-F1
#
_entry.id   AF-A0A2G6HWR0-F1
#
_cell.length_a   1.000
_cell.length_b   1.000
_cell.length_c   1.000
_cell.angle_alpha   90.00
_cell.angle_beta   90.00
_cell.angle_gamma   90.00
#
_symmetry.space_group_name_H-M   'P 1'
#
loop_
_entity.id
_entity.type
_entity.pdbx_description
1 polymer ?
#
loop_
_entity_poly.entity_id
_entity_poly.type
_entity_poly.pdbx_seq_one_letter_code
_entity_poly.pdbx_strand_id
1 'polypeptide(L)'
;ENKPALIIEKALSYLPEDSEYVRVVTSVREFYQKHPEDWRSCRDYLDREFGYDRYPGVCHIIPNAGVCALALYYGGGDFARTIEIATMCGWDTDCNAGNAGSILGVINGPEGIPDRYRRPVNDFHAASSIAGALNNMDLPTKSRELAVMGLRLKGEKPETAIARGTFSDDRIFPCRVQPAD
;
A
#
# COMPACT_ATOMS: atom_id res chain seq x y z
N GLU A 1 1.71 -19.13 -6.10
CA GLU A 1 3.01 -18.47 -5.82
C GLU A 1 2.74 -17.26 -4.93
N ASN A 2 3.43 -17.10 -3.79
CA ASN A 2 3.22 -15.96 -2.88
C ASN A 2 3.88 -14.71 -3.47
N LYS A 3 3.18 -14.02 -4.37
CA LYS A 3 3.67 -12.82 -5.08
C LYS A 3 4.20 -11.73 -4.12
N PRO A 4 3.54 -11.44 -2.98
CA PRO A 4 4.08 -10.50 -1.98
C PRO A 4 5.50 -10.82 -1.50
N ALA A 5 5.79 -12.09 -1.20
CA ALA A 5 7.12 -12.48 -0.72
C ALA A 5 8.21 -12.17 -1.78
N LEU A 6 7.96 -12.49 -3.05
CA LEU A 6 8.89 -12.19 -4.14
C LEU A 6 9.14 -10.69 -4.31
N ILE A 7 8.11 -9.87 -4.14
CA ILE A 7 8.22 -8.41 -4.22
C ILE A 7 9.04 -7.85 -3.07
N ILE A 8 8.85 -8.36 -1.84
CA ILE A 8 9.66 -7.97 -0.68
C ILE A 8 11.13 -8.32 -0.93
N GLU A 9 11.45 -9.53 -1.37
CA GLU A 9 12.84 -9.93 -1.68
C GLU A 9 13.47 -9.02 -2.72
N LYS A 10 12.73 -8.70 -3.78
CA LYS A 10 13.22 -7.78 -4.81
C LYS A 10 13.42 -6.38 -4.24
N ALA A 11 12.52 -5.88 -3.40
CA ALA A 11 12.62 -4.57 -2.78
C ALA A 11 13.85 -4.46 -1.85
N LEU A 12 14.16 -5.51 -1.08
CA LEU A 12 15.33 -5.54 -0.21
C LEU A 12 16.64 -5.39 -0.98
N SER A 13 16.71 -5.86 -2.24
CA SER A 13 17.91 -5.70 -3.09
C SER A 13 18.27 -4.25 -3.44
N TYR A 14 17.37 -3.28 -3.18
CA TYR A 14 17.64 -1.85 -3.37
C TYR A 14 18.14 -1.15 -2.11
N LEU A 15 18.25 -1.85 -0.98
CA LEU A 15 18.66 -1.30 0.31
C LEU A 15 20.06 -1.81 0.71
N PRO A 16 20.81 -1.06 1.53
CA PRO A 16 22.03 -1.57 2.15
C PRO A 16 21.71 -2.79 3.02
N GLU A 17 22.47 -3.89 2.85
CA GLU A 17 22.23 -5.17 3.52
C GLU A 17 22.31 -5.09 5.05
N ASP A 18 23.13 -4.16 5.56
CA ASP A 18 23.34 -3.90 6.99
C ASP A 18 22.36 -2.87 7.58
N SER A 19 21.39 -2.39 6.79
CA SER A 19 20.44 -1.40 7.26
C SER A 19 19.41 -1.98 8.23
N GLU A 20 18.96 -1.14 9.15
CA GLU A 20 17.97 -1.51 10.15
C GLU A 20 16.61 -1.89 9.53
N TYR A 21 16.31 -1.33 8.36
CA TYR A 21 15.13 -1.67 7.58
C TYR A 21 15.22 -3.12 7.05
N VAL A 22 16.38 -3.52 6.52
CA VAL A 22 16.60 -4.91 6.08
C VAL A 22 16.54 -5.86 7.29
N ARG A 23 17.10 -5.45 8.44
CA ARG A 23 17.08 -6.25 9.68
C ARG A 23 15.66 -6.56 10.15
N VAL A 24 14.78 -5.57 10.24
CA VAL A 24 13.40 -5.77 10.71
C VAL A 24 12.59 -6.64 9.74
N VAL A 25 12.68 -6.39 8.43
CA VAL A 25 11.93 -7.16 7.43
C VAL A 25 12.42 -8.62 7.37
N THR A 26 13.73 -8.83 7.44
CA THR A 26 14.32 -10.17 7.48
C THR A 26 13.92 -10.92 8.75
N SER A 27 13.91 -10.26 9.90
CA SER A 27 13.49 -10.84 11.17
C SER A 27 12.03 -11.33 11.12
N VAL A 28 11.14 -10.54 10.51
CA VAL A 28 9.74 -10.92 10.29
C VAL A 28 9.63 -12.11 9.34
N ARG A 29 10.38 -12.11 8.23
CA ARG A 29 10.43 -13.22 7.27
C ARG A 29 10.84 -14.52 7.94
N GLU A 30 11.92 -14.50 8.72
CA GLU A 30 12.44 -15.67 9.42
C GLU A 30 11.44 -16.19 10.47
N PHE A 31 10.75 -15.29 11.17
CA PHE A 31 9.69 -15.67 12.09
C PHE A 31 8.53 -16.34 11.35
N TYR A 32 8.06 -15.74 10.25
CA TYR A 32 7.01 -16.29 9.40
C TYR A 32 7.35 -17.69 8.86
N GLN A 33 8.60 -17.91 8.43
CA GLN A 33 9.04 -19.23 7.96
C GLN A 33 8.95 -20.32 9.04
N LYS A 34 9.12 -19.96 10.32
CA LYS A 34 9.02 -20.89 11.45
C LYS A 34 7.58 -21.06 11.95
N HIS A 35 6.76 -20.01 11.83
CA HIS A 35 5.41 -19.94 12.39
C HIS A 35 4.39 -19.36 11.40
N PRO A 36 4.16 -19.99 10.23
CA PRO A 36 3.45 -19.36 9.11
C PRO A 36 1.97 -19.04 9.36
N GLU A 37 1.35 -19.66 10.37
CA GLU A 37 -0.08 -19.45 10.68
C GLU A 37 -0.33 -18.50 11.85
N ASP A 38 0.71 -18.07 12.57
CA ASP A 38 0.59 -17.30 13.82
C ASP A 38 1.17 -15.89 13.71
N TRP A 39 0.44 -15.04 12.99
CA TRP A 39 0.79 -13.63 12.84
C TRP A 39 0.77 -12.85 14.17
N ARG A 40 0.01 -13.32 15.18
CA ARG A 40 -0.09 -12.65 16.49
C ARG A 40 1.21 -12.83 17.28
N SER A 41 1.75 -14.04 17.32
CA SER A 41 3.08 -14.26 17.91
C SER A 41 4.17 -13.49 17.18
N CYS A 42 4.06 -13.33 15.86
CA CYS A 42 4.98 -12.47 15.10
C CYS A 42 4.84 -11.00 15.47
N ARG A 43 3.62 -10.53 15.76
CA ARG A 43 3.36 -9.18 16.22
C ARG A 43 3.95 -8.92 17.61
N ASP A 44 3.82 -9.87 18.52
CA ASP A 44 4.41 -9.81 19.87
C ASP A 44 5.95 -9.84 19.80
N TYR A 45 6.49 -10.65 18.89
CA TYR A 45 7.92 -10.63 18.56
C TYR A 45 8.37 -9.25 18.07
N LEU A 46 7.62 -8.65 17.14
CA LEU A 46 7.94 -7.33 16.60
C LEU A 46 7.86 -6.24 17.67
N ASP A 47 6.89 -6.30 18.57
CA ASP A 47 6.79 -5.37 19.71
C ASP A 47 8.01 -5.50 20.63
N ARG A 48 8.37 -6.73 21.00
CA ARG A 48 9.50 -6.98 21.91
C ARG A 48 10.86 -6.58 21.32
N GLU A 49 11.10 -6.87 20.05
CA GLU A 49 12.42 -6.68 19.41
C GLU A 49 12.55 -5.34 18.68
N PHE A 50 11.42 -4.78 18.20
CA PHE A 50 11.40 -3.59 17.36
C PHE A 50 10.36 -2.53 17.79
N GLY A 51 9.80 -2.62 18.99
CA GLY A 51 8.74 -1.73 19.48
C GLY A 51 9.12 -0.25 19.55
N TYR A 52 8.10 0.59 19.74
CA TYR A 52 8.25 2.05 19.86
C TYR A 52 9.04 2.47 21.12
N ASP A 53 9.16 1.58 22.11
CA ASP A 53 10.05 1.74 23.26
C ASP A 53 11.53 1.72 22.87
N ARG A 54 11.88 1.00 21.78
CA ARG A 54 13.25 0.91 21.23
C ARG A 54 13.51 1.93 20.13
N TYR A 55 12.48 2.27 19.36
CA TYR A 55 12.54 3.30 18.31
C TYR A 55 11.65 4.47 18.67
N PRO A 56 12.17 5.44 19.45
CA PRO A 56 11.37 6.53 19.97
C PRO A 56 10.86 7.42 18.83
N GLY A 57 9.62 7.85 18.96
CA GLY A 57 8.90 8.64 17.95
C GLY A 57 7.43 8.26 17.94
N VAL A 58 6.59 9.12 17.36
CA VAL A 58 5.14 8.86 17.30
C VAL A 58 4.80 7.76 16.28
N CYS A 59 5.48 7.77 15.12
CA CYS A 59 5.28 6.81 14.03
C CYS A 59 6.64 6.43 13.41
N HIS A 60 7.46 5.68 14.15
CA HIS A 60 8.81 5.38 13.66
C HIS A 60 8.78 4.35 12.50
N ILE A 61 9.56 4.62 11.45
CA ILE A 61 9.53 3.84 10.20
C ILE A 61 9.89 2.37 10.38
N ILE A 62 10.81 2.03 11.30
CA ILE A 62 11.32 0.66 11.47
C ILE A 62 10.24 -0.32 11.97
N PRO A 63 9.61 -0.10 13.13
CA PRO A 63 8.48 -0.95 13.56
C PRO A 63 7.34 -1.00 12.54
N ASN A 64 7.01 0.13 11.90
CA ASN A 64 5.95 0.19 10.89
C ASN A 64 6.28 -0.60 9.62
N ALA A 65 7.55 -0.59 9.18
CA ALA A 65 8.04 -1.45 8.10
C ALA A 65 7.91 -2.94 8.46
N GLY A 66 8.18 -3.29 9.72
CA GLY A 66 7.95 -4.63 10.23
C GLY A 66 6.48 -5.05 10.17
N VAL A 67 5.55 -4.16 10.54
CA VAL A 67 4.10 -4.42 10.42
C VAL A 67 3.68 -4.60 8.97
N CYS A 68 4.16 -3.75 8.05
CA CYS A 68 3.91 -3.90 6.62
C CYS A 68 4.37 -5.26 6.09
N ALA A 69 5.61 -5.66 6.42
CA ALA A 69 6.15 -6.96 6.03
C ALA A 69 5.35 -8.12 6.62
N LEU A 70 5.00 -8.04 7.91
CA LEU A 70 4.20 -9.04 8.61
C LEU A 70 2.85 -9.22 7.90
N ALA A 71 2.12 -8.14 7.66
CA ALA A 71 0.84 -8.19 6.99
C ALA A 71 0.94 -8.82 5.59
N LEU A 72 1.95 -8.45 4.81
CA LEU A 72 2.15 -8.99 3.46
C LEU A 72 2.51 -10.49 3.46
N TYR A 73 3.35 -10.95 4.40
CA TYR A 73 3.70 -12.37 4.51
C TYR A 73 2.50 -13.22 4.93
N TYR A 74 1.83 -12.86 6.03
CA TYR A 74 0.71 -13.62 6.59
C TYR A 74 -0.61 -13.44 5.81
N GLY A 75 -0.73 -12.36 5.05
CA GLY A 75 -1.87 -12.11 4.17
C GLY A 75 -1.82 -12.90 2.86
N GLY A 76 -0.63 -13.36 2.45
CA GLY A 76 -0.47 -14.32 1.35
C GLY A 76 -0.97 -13.85 -0.02
N GLY A 77 -1.16 -12.53 -0.19
CA GLY A 77 -1.70 -11.93 -1.42
C GLY A 77 -3.20 -11.66 -1.39
N ASP A 78 -3.92 -12.09 -0.35
CA ASP A 78 -5.32 -11.73 -0.14
C ASP A 78 -5.42 -10.29 0.40
N PHE A 79 -6.15 -9.44 -0.33
CA PHE A 79 -6.25 -8.01 0.00
C PHE A 79 -6.89 -7.78 1.36
N ALA A 80 -8.06 -8.38 1.59
CA ALA A 80 -8.81 -8.18 2.83
C ALA A 80 -8.00 -8.61 4.04
N ARG A 81 -7.47 -9.84 3.98
CA ARG A 81 -6.72 -10.45 5.06
C ARG A 81 -5.48 -9.63 5.40
N THR A 82 -4.77 -9.14 4.39
CA THR A 82 -3.57 -8.31 4.59
C THR A 82 -3.90 -7.01 5.29
N ILE A 83 -4.92 -6.28 4.82
CA ILE A 83 -5.36 -5.03 5.43
C ILE A 83 -5.85 -5.25 6.86
N GLU A 84 -6.68 -6.27 7.08
CA GLU A 84 -7.18 -6.63 8.40
C GLU A 84 -6.05 -6.93 9.39
N ILE A 85 -5.03 -7.69 8.97
CA ILE A 85 -3.84 -7.94 9.80
C ILE A 85 -3.10 -6.62 10.09
N ALA A 86 -2.80 -5.82 9.07
CA ALA A 86 -2.08 -4.56 9.24
C ALA A 86 -2.79 -3.62 10.22
N THR A 87 -4.12 -3.51 10.13
CA THR A 87 -4.93 -2.71 11.06
C THR A 87 -4.92 -3.29 12.48
N MET A 88 -5.06 -4.61 12.64
CA MET A 88 -5.04 -5.24 13.96
C MET A 88 -3.67 -5.24 14.64
N CYS A 89 -2.57 -5.10 13.89
CA CYS A 89 -1.25 -4.90 14.45
C CYS A 89 -1.10 -3.56 15.21
N GLY A 90 -1.99 -2.59 15.00
CA GLY A 90 -1.97 -1.32 15.70
C GLY A 90 -0.82 -0.39 15.24
N TRP A 91 -0.42 0.51 16.14
CA TRP A 91 0.51 1.61 15.84
C TRP A 91 -0.01 2.51 14.70
N ASP A 92 0.77 2.73 13.65
CA ASP A 92 0.47 3.60 12.51
C ASP A 92 -0.46 2.90 11.49
N THR A 93 -1.68 2.61 11.95
CA THR A 93 -2.60 1.68 11.26
C THR A 93 -2.99 2.11 9.86
N ASP A 94 -3.19 3.41 9.63
CA ASP A 94 -3.56 4.00 8.35
C ASP A 94 -2.39 3.91 7.36
N CYS A 95 -1.17 4.26 7.77
CA CYS A 95 0.01 4.13 6.92
C CYS A 95 0.32 2.65 6.60
N ASN A 96 0.27 1.77 7.61
CA ASN A 96 0.58 0.36 7.43
C ASN A 96 -0.41 -0.33 6.48
N ALA A 97 -1.72 -0.12 6.71
CA ALA A 97 -2.76 -0.64 5.83
C ALA A 97 -2.71 0.01 4.44
N GLY A 98 -2.51 1.33 4.36
CA GLY A 98 -2.41 2.05 3.10
C GLY A 98 -1.25 1.57 2.22
N ASN A 99 -0.06 1.38 2.80
CA ASN A 99 1.11 0.89 2.08
C ASN A 99 0.92 -0.56 1.60
N ALA A 100 0.50 -1.47 2.49
CA ALA A 100 0.26 -2.86 2.13
C ALA A 100 -0.86 -2.99 1.08
N GLY A 101 -1.93 -2.21 1.24
CA GLY A 101 -3.04 -2.13 0.32
C GLY A 101 -2.65 -1.61 -1.06
N SER A 102 -1.81 -0.58 -1.13
CA SER A 102 -1.32 -0.05 -2.41
C SER A 102 -0.50 -1.11 -3.16
N ILE A 103 0.35 -1.86 -2.47
CA ILE A 103 1.13 -2.95 -3.07
C ILE A 103 0.19 -4.03 -3.63
N LEU A 104 -0.75 -4.52 -2.83
CA LEU A 104 -1.69 -5.54 -3.27
C LEU A 104 -2.67 -5.05 -4.35
N GLY A 105 -3.07 -3.78 -4.31
CA GLY A 105 -3.90 -3.17 -5.35
C GLY A 105 -3.23 -3.18 -6.71
N VAL A 106 -1.90 -2.93 -6.76
CA VAL A 106 -1.12 -3.05 -8.00
C VAL A 106 -1.00 -4.52 -8.46
N ILE A 107 -0.80 -5.46 -7.53
CA ILE A 107 -0.62 -6.89 -7.85
C ILE A 107 -1.91 -7.54 -8.34
N ASN A 108 -3.03 -7.23 -7.67
CA ASN A 108 -4.30 -7.91 -7.87
C ASN A 108 -5.24 -7.13 -8.81
N GLY A 109 -4.95 -5.86 -9.07
CA GLY A 109 -5.86 -4.97 -9.78
C GLY A 109 -7.08 -4.56 -8.95
N PRO A 110 -7.90 -3.65 -9.48
CA PRO A 110 -9.12 -3.19 -8.80
C PRO A 110 -10.12 -4.31 -8.52
N GLU A 111 -10.17 -5.35 -9.35
CA GLU A 111 -11.04 -6.51 -9.21
C GLU A 111 -10.66 -7.40 -8.01
N GLY A 112 -9.41 -7.30 -7.55
CA GLY A 112 -8.91 -8.02 -6.37
C GLY A 112 -9.27 -7.36 -5.04
N ILE A 113 -9.96 -6.21 -5.06
CA ILE A 113 -10.37 -5.47 -3.86
C ILE A 113 -11.85 -5.78 -3.59
N PRO A 114 -12.20 -6.39 -2.44
CA PRO A 114 -13.59 -6.68 -2.13
C PRO A 114 -14.47 -5.43 -2.09
N ASP A 115 -15.69 -5.54 -2.64
CA ASP A 115 -16.65 -4.43 -2.73
C ASP A 115 -16.95 -3.76 -1.39
N ARG A 116 -16.93 -4.52 -0.28
CA ARG A 116 -17.13 -3.95 1.06
C ARG A 116 -16.09 -2.90 1.45
N TYR A 117 -14.89 -2.92 0.85
CA TYR A 117 -13.85 -1.90 1.05
C TYR A 117 -13.87 -0.85 -0.06
N ARG A 118 -14.05 -1.28 -1.32
CA ARG A 118 -14.00 -0.37 -2.47
C ARG A 118 -15.22 0.56 -2.54
N ARG A 119 -16.43 0.03 -2.35
CA ARG A 119 -17.70 0.75 -2.52
C ARG A 119 -17.83 1.96 -1.57
N PRO A 120 -17.47 1.88 -0.26
CA PRO A 120 -17.54 3.05 0.61
C PRO A 120 -16.55 4.17 0.25
N VAL A 121 -15.38 3.83 -0.27
CA VAL A 121 -14.38 4.83 -0.74
C VAL A 121 -14.86 5.51 -2.02
N ASN A 122 -15.59 4.77 -2.87
CA ASN A 122 -16.27 5.29 -4.05
C ASN A 122 -15.35 6.06 -5.01
N ASP A 123 -14.12 5.56 -5.19
CA ASP A 123 -13.05 6.18 -5.97
C ASP A 123 -12.72 7.64 -5.56
N PHE A 124 -13.16 8.11 -4.39
CA PHE A 124 -12.89 9.45 -3.92
C PHE A 124 -11.43 9.61 -3.50
N HIS A 125 -10.77 10.64 -4.02
CA HIS A 125 -9.43 11.04 -3.64
C HIS A 125 -9.48 12.41 -2.97
N ALA A 126 -9.33 12.39 -1.65
CA ALA A 126 -9.07 13.58 -0.84
C ALA A 126 -7.56 13.81 -0.72
N ALA A 127 -7.11 15.01 -1.04
CA ALA A 127 -5.72 15.43 -0.84
C ALA A 127 -5.65 16.82 -0.21
N SER A 128 -4.48 17.17 0.31
CA SER A 128 -4.17 18.52 0.78
C SER A 128 -2.99 19.07 -0.02
N SER A 129 -3.28 19.94 -0.98
CA SER A 129 -2.29 20.59 -1.83
C SER A 129 -2.59 22.08 -2.03
N ILE A 130 -1.60 22.82 -2.53
CA ILE A 130 -1.70 24.26 -2.85
C ILE A 130 -2.80 24.50 -3.90
N ALA A 131 -2.95 23.58 -4.86
CA ALA A 131 -3.98 23.65 -5.87
C ALA A 131 -5.26 23.01 -5.34
N GLY A 132 -6.13 23.82 -4.71
CA GLY A 132 -7.39 23.35 -4.10
C GLY A 132 -8.27 22.51 -5.04
N ALA A 133 -8.25 22.80 -6.35
CA ALA A 133 -8.98 22.02 -7.36
C ALA A 133 -8.51 20.55 -7.46
N LEU A 134 -7.30 20.23 -7.01
CA LEU A 134 -6.73 18.86 -7.03
C LEU A 134 -6.93 18.10 -5.72
N ASN A 135 -7.56 18.74 -4.74
CA ASN A 135 -7.80 18.17 -3.43
C ASN A 135 -9.04 17.26 -3.43
N ASN A 136 -9.97 17.45 -4.36
CA ASN A 136 -11.20 16.67 -4.49
C ASN A 136 -11.34 16.14 -5.92
N MET A 137 -10.79 14.96 -6.18
CA MET A 137 -10.85 14.29 -7.50
C MET A 137 -11.19 12.81 -7.33
N ASP A 138 -11.32 12.08 -8.45
CA ASP A 138 -11.40 10.63 -8.43
C ASP A 138 -10.01 9.96 -8.56
N LEU A 139 -9.87 8.78 -7.96
CA LEU A 139 -8.64 7.97 -7.99
C LEU A 139 -8.20 7.62 -9.42
N PRO A 140 -9.07 7.16 -10.35
CA PRO A 140 -8.69 6.90 -11.74
C PRO A 140 -8.06 8.11 -12.45
N THR A 141 -8.68 9.28 -12.32
CA THR A 141 -8.14 10.54 -12.86
C THR A 141 -6.76 10.82 -12.26
N LYS A 142 -6.62 10.75 -10.93
CA LYS A 142 -5.34 11.01 -10.26
C LYS A 142 -4.24 10.03 -10.70
N SER A 143 -4.55 8.73 -10.78
CA SER A 143 -3.62 7.70 -11.25
C SER A 143 -3.18 7.95 -12.69
N ARG A 144 -4.10 8.34 -13.57
CA ARG A 144 -3.80 8.71 -14.96
C ARG A 144 -2.87 9.91 -15.04
N GLU A 145 -3.14 10.98 -14.29
CA GLU A 145 -2.29 12.17 -14.26
C GLU A 145 -0.86 11.83 -13.82
N LEU A 146 -0.72 11.04 -12.75
CA LEU A 146 0.58 10.58 -12.25
C LEU A 146 1.33 9.76 -13.30
N ALA A 147 0.66 8.84 -13.99
CA ALA A 147 1.27 8.04 -15.03
C ALA A 147 1.75 8.88 -16.23
N VAL A 148 0.92 9.83 -16.69
CA VAL A 148 1.27 10.74 -17.79
C VAL A 148 2.48 11.61 -17.43
N MET A 149 2.53 12.15 -16.21
CA MET A 149 3.69 12.91 -15.73
C MET A 149 4.95 12.05 -15.68
N GLY A 150 4.85 10.81 -15.18
CA GLY A 150 5.96 9.86 -15.15
C GLY A 150 6.53 9.56 -16.54
N LEU A 151 5.67 9.28 -17.52
CA LEU A 151 6.08 9.05 -18.91
C LEU A 151 6.80 10.27 -19.51
N ARG A 152 6.25 11.47 -19.31
CA ARG A 152 6.86 12.71 -19.79
C ARG A 152 8.22 12.97 -19.16
N LEU A 153 8.39 12.73 -17.86
CA LEU A 153 9.68 12.87 -17.16
C LEU A 153 10.74 11.90 -17.70
N LYS A 154 10.33 10.74 -18.18
CA LYS A 154 11.20 9.76 -18.84
C LYS A 154 11.49 10.10 -20.32
N GLY A 155 10.88 11.16 -20.86
CA GLY A 155 10.97 11.52 -22.28
C GLY A 155 10.09 10.67 -23.21
N GLU A 156 9.17 9.89 -22.65
CA GLU A 156 8.25 9.03 -23.39
C GLU A 156 6.95 9.78 -23.71
N LYS A 157 6.35 9.48 -24.87
CA LYS A 157 5.06 10.05 -25.26
C LYS A 157 3.92 9.16 -24.73
N PRO A 158 3.05 9.67 -23.85
CA PRO A 158 1.88 8.92 -23.41
C PRO A 158 0.94 8.64 -24.59
N GLU A 159 0.29 7.47 -24.56
CA GLU A 159 -0.75 7.14 -25.52
C GLU A 159 -1.84 8.21 -25.52
N THR A 160 -2.37 8.55 -26.69
CA THR A 160 -3.37 9.62 -26.83
C THR A 160 -4.63 9.37 -26.01
N ALA A 161 -5.01 8.11 -25.81
CA ALA A 161 -6.16 7.73 -24.98
C ALA A 161 -5.97 8.07 -23.49
N ILE A 162 -4.73 7.97 -23.00
CA ILE A 162 -4.34 8.26 -21.61
C ILE A 162 -4.00 9.75 -21.44
N ALA A 163 -3.49 10.38 -22.50
CA ALA A 163 -3.09 11.79 -22.49
C ALA A 163 -4.27 12.78 -22.62
N ARG A 164 -5.42 12.37 -23.19
CA ARG A 164 -6.64 13.20 -23.27
C ARG A 164 -7.28 13.33 -21.89
N GLY A 165 -7.73 14.53 -21.49
CA GLY A 165 -8.32 14.72 -20.16
C GLY A 165 -7.37 15.26 -19.09
N THR A 166 -6.05 15.34 -19.35
CA THR A 166 -5.09 15.85 -18.36
C THR A 166 -5.19 17.37 -18.23
N PHE A 167 -5.70 17.85 -17.09
CA PHE A 167 -5.83 19.25 -16.66
C PHE A 167 -6.56 20.28 -17.56
N SER A 168 -6.84 20.01 -18.85
CA SER A 168 -7.48 21.00 -19.74
C SER A 168 -8.85 20.61 -20.29
N ASP A 169 -9.33 19.38 -20.09
CA ASP A 169 -10.47 18.88 -20.87
C ASP A 169 -11.67 18.42 -20.02
N ASP A 170 -11.91 18.98 -18.82
CA ASP A 170 -13.15 18.89 -18.03
C ASP A 170 -13.94 17.57 -18.18
N ARG A 171 -13.27 16.43 -17.98
CA ARG A 171 -13.93 15.11 -18.02
C ARG A 171 -13.84 14.45 -16.67
N ILE A 172 -14.89 14.68 -15.89
CA ILE A 172 -15.23 13.90 -14.71
C ILE A 172 -15.72 12.53 -15.22
N PHE A 173 -15.04 11.44 -14.86
CA PHE A 173 -15.59 10.11 -15.11
C PHE A 173 -16.77 9.89 -14.17
N PRO A 174 -17.97 9.51 -14.68
CA PRO A 174 -19.09 9.21 -13.81
C PRO A 174 -18.72 8.00 -12.95
N CYS A 175 -18.70 8.20 -11.64
CA CYS A 175 -18.62 7.11 -10.68
C CYS A 175 -19.85 6.20 -10.91
N ARG A 176 -19.63 4.96 -11.37
CA ARG A 176 -20.71 3.98 -11.51
C ARG A 176 -21.07 3.45 -10.13
N VAL A 177 -21.83 4.24 -9.37
CA VAL A 177 -22.58 3.71 -8.24
C VAL A 177 -23.79 3.00 -8.85
N GLN A 178 -23.73 1.68 -9.01
CA GLN A 178 -24.98 0.93 -9.13
C GLN A 178 -25.73 1.09 -7.80
N PRO A 179 -27.01 1.49 -7.82
CA PRO A 179 -27.80 1.56 -6.59
C PRO A 179 -27.80 0.18 -5.94
N ALA A 180 -27.66 0.15 -4.62
CA ALA A 180 -27.91 -1.05 -3.85
C ALA A 180 -29.41 -1.37 -3.95
N ASP A 181 -29.74 -2.57 -4.45
CA ASP A 181 -31.06 -3.17 -4.31
C ASP A 181 -31.37 -3.47 -2.85
#